data_AF-A0A932L5Y6-F1
#
_entry.id   AF-A0A932L5Y6-F1
#
_cell.length_a   1.000
_cell.length_b   1.000
_cell.length_c   1.000
_cell.angle_alpha   90.00
_cell.angle_beta   90.00
_cell.angle_gamma   90.00
#
_symmetry.space_group_name_H-M   'P 1'
#
loop_
_entity.id
_entity.type
_entity.pdbx_description
1 polymer ?
#
loop_
_entity_poly.entity_id
_entity_poly.type
_entity_poly.pdbx_seq_one_letter_code
_entity_poly.pdbx_strand_id
1 'polypeptide(L)'
;MAKDKGLKTLIRLSKWNVDEKQRVLVALQGREDEILSWIRQSEEQLKEEQRLAAEDTTGIGFAYGAFANAWLGRREQMFGMLEMVRAEIVRAREELAEAYNELKTFEITQRERDRRAQEERDKKEQAFLDEVGLNIHRRKDKQDG
;
A
#
# COMPACT_ATOMS: atom_id res chain seq x y z
N MET A 1 -21.67 -2.70 -23.41
CA MET A 1 -22.04 -2.46 -21.99
C MET A 1 -21.49 -3.52 -21.02
N ALA A 2 -21.61 -4.83 -21.27
CA ALA A 2 -21.12 -5.86 -20.33
C ALA A 2 -19.60 -5.79 -20.04
N LYS A 3 -18.78 -5.51 -21.06
CA LYS A 3 -17.31 -5.38 -20.95
C LYS A 3 -16.85 -4.17 -20.12
N ASP A 4 -17.69 -3.13 -20.01
CA ASP A 4 -17.42 -1.91 -19.24
C ASP A 4 -17.72 -2.11 -17.75
N LYS A 5 -18.82 -2.81 -17.44
CA LYS A 5 -19.14 -3.23 -16.07
C LYS A 5 -18.08 -4.18 -15.50
N GLY A 6 -17.49 -5.04 -16.34
CA GLY A 6 -16.41 -5.94 -15.93
C GLY A 6 -15.15 -5.20 -15.47
N LEU A 7 -14.68 -4.20 -16.24
CA LEU A 7 -13.44 -3.49 -15.90
C LEU A 7 -13.58 -2.61 -14.64
N LYS A 8 -14.74 -1.96 -14.45
CA LYS A 8 -15.03 -1.21 -13.21
C LYS A 8 -15.02 -2.11 -11.97
N THR A 9 -15.49 -3.36 -12.09
CA THR A 9 -15.41 -4.35 -11.00
C THR A 9 -13.96 -4.76 -10.74
N LEU A 10 -13.15 -4.98 -11.77
CA LEU A 10 -11.72 -5.29 -11.61
C LEU A 10 -10.96 -4.15 -10.93
N ILE A 11 -11.24 -2.89 -11.29
CA ILE A 11 -10.66 -1.72 -10.61
C ILE A 11 -11.01 -1.73 -9.12
N ARG A 12 -12.27 -1.99 -8.77
CA ARG A 12 -12.69 -2.05 -7.36
C ARG A 12 -11.98 -3.17 -6.61
N LEU A 13 -11.88 -4.36 -7.21
CA LEU A 13 -11.18 -5.49 -6.63
C LEU A 13 -9.69 -5.19 -6.43
N SER A 14 -9.05 -4.57 -7.42
CA SER A 14 -7.64 -4.21 -7.36
C SER A 14 -7.36 -3.12 -6.32
N LYS A 15 -8.27 -2.13 -6.14
CA LYS A 15 -8.19 -1.18 -5.02
C LYS A 15 -8.24 -1.88 -3.66
N TRP A 16 -9.18 -2.82 -3.50
CA TRP A 16 -9.26 -3.60 -2.26
C TRP A 16 -7.99 -4.42 -2.03
N ASN A 17 -7.39 -4.99 -3.07
CA ASN A 17 -6.12 -5.71 -2.97
C ASN A 17 -4.98 -4.78 -2.52
N VAL A 18 -4.88 -3.57 -3.08
CA VAL A 18 -3.92 -2.55 -2.62
C VAL A 18 -4.12 -2.23 -1.14
N ASP A 19 -5.35 -1.95 -0.73
CA ASP A 19 -5.68 -1.63 0.68
C ASP A 19 -5.28 -2.79 1.62
N GLU A 20 -5.50 -4.03 1.20
CA GLU A 20 -5.12 -5.22 1.97
C GLU A 20 -3.60 -5.35 2.11
N LYS A 21 -2.85 -5.16 1.01
CA LYS A 21 -1.38 -5.16 1.04
C LYS A 21 -0.82 -4.02 1.92
N GLN A 22 -1.46 -2.85 1.91
CA GLN A 22 -1.09 -1.75 2.81
C GLN A 22 -1.31 -2.12 4.27
N ARG A 23 -2.44 -2.76 4.62
CA ARG A 23 -2.69 -3.22 6.00
C ARG A 23 -1.64 -4.21 6.47
N VAL A 24 -1.27 -5.16 5.61
CA VAL A 24 -0.20 -6.13 5.92
C VAL A 24 1.13 -5.42 6.18
N LEU A 25 1.51 -4.48 5.31
CA LEU A 25 2.73 -3.70 5.50
C LEU A 25 2.72 -2.92 6.82
N VAL A 26 1.62 -2.24 7.14
CA VAL A 26 1.47 -1.48 8.39
C VAL A 26 1.55 -2.41 9.62
N ALA A 27 0.93 -3.59 9.57
CA ALA A 27 1.01 -4.56 10.66
C ALA A 27 2.45 -5.05 10.89
N LEU A 28 3.20 -5.31 9.82
CA LEU A 28 4.61 -5.71 9.91
C LEU A 28 5.49 -4.58 10.47
N GLN A 29 5.26 -3.33 10.04
CA GLN A 29 5.97 -2.16 10.58
C GLN A 29 5.65 -1.96 12.07
N GLY A 30 4.39 -2.16 12.48
CA GLY A 30 4.02 -2.14 13.90
C GLY A 30 4.77 -3.20 14.71
N ARG A 31 4.90 -4.41 14.18
CA ARG A 31 5.70 -5.48 14.81
C ARG A 31 7.19 -5.14 14.90
N GLU A 32 7.75 -4.50 13.88
CA GLU A 32 9.13 -3.97 13.92
C GLU A 32 9.30 -2.96 15.07
N ASP A 33 8.37 -2.01 15.17
CA ASP A 33 8.39 -0.98 16.21
C ASP A 33 8.28 -1.57 17.63
N GLU A 34 7.42 -2.57 17.81
CA GLU A 34 7.28 -3.30 19.07
C GLU A 34 8.58 -3.99 19.49
N ILE A 35 9.25 -4.68 18.56
CA ILE A 35 10.53 -5.36 18.83
C ILE A 35 11.61 -4.34 19.20
N LEU A 36 11.72 -3.26 18.43
CA LEU A 36 12.68 -2.19 18.70
C LEU A 36 12.42 -1.51 20.05
N SER A 37 11.15 -1.29 20.40
CA SER A 37 10.75 -0.74 21.69
C SER A 37 11.14 -1.66 22.84
N TRP A 38 10.89 -2.97 22.70
CA TRP A 38 11.27 -3.97 23.69
C TRP A 38 12.78 -4.02 23.89
N ILE A 39 13.57 -4.00 22.81
CA ILE A 39 15.05 -4.00 22.89
C ILE A 39 15.53 -2.78 23.66
N ARG A 40 15.05 -1.58 23.32
CA ARG A 40 15.43 -0.33 24.01
C ARG A 40 15.09 -0.36 25.50
N GLN A 41 13.87 -0.73 25.85
CA GLN A 41 13.43 -0.81 27.25
C GLN A 41 14.27 -1.83 28.04
N SER A 42 14.57 -2.97 27.42
CA SER A 42 15.38 -4.02 28.03
C SER A 42 16.84 -3.59 28.21
N GLU A 43 17.39 -2.80 27.29
CA GLU A 43 18.73 -2.20 27.42
C GLU A 43 18.81 -1.18 28.56
N GLU A 44 17.75 -0.41 28.76
CA GLU A 44 17.66 0.54 29.87
C GLU A 44 17.57 -0.17 31.23
N GLN A 45 16.75 -1.22 31.32
CA GLN A 45 16.68 -2.08 32.51
C GLN A 45 18.04 -2.72 32.85
N LEU A 46 18.77 -3.23 31.85
CA LEU A 46 20.09 -3.81 32.09
C LEU A 46 21.07 -2.80 32.70
N LYS A 47 21.07 -1.55 32.23
CA LYS A 47 21.94 -0.49 32.75
C LYS A 47 21.62 -0.17 34.21
N GLU A 48 20.34 -0.13 34.56
CA GLU A 48 19.94 0.12 35.94
C GLU A 48 20.33 -1.04 36.85
N GLU A 49 20.09 -2.29 36.44
CA GLU A 49 20.54 -3.48 37.18
C GLU A 49 22.07 -3.51 37.35
N GLN A 50 22.82 -3.09 36.33
CA GLN A 50 24.27 -2.96 36.42
C GLN A 50 24.70 -1.92 37.44
N ARG A 51 24.01 -0.77 37.49
CA ARG A 51 24.28 0.31 38.45
C ARG A 51 24.04 -0.16 39.88
N LEU A 52 22.89 -0.80 40.13
CA LEU A 52 22.53 -1.36 41.44
C LEU A 52 23.53 -2.43 41.90
N ALA A 53 23.92 -3.34 41.00
CA ALA A 53 24.90 -4.37 41.32
C ALA A 53 26.30 -3.81 41.61
N ALA A 54 26.67 -2.67 41.02
CA ALA A 54 27.94 -1.99 41.29
C ALA A 54 27.94 -1.22 42.62
N GLU A 55 26.77 -0.74 43.07
CA GLU A 55 26.59 -0.05 44.35
C GLU A 55 26.48 -1.01 45.55
N ASP A 56 26.18 -2.28 45.30
CA ASP A 56 25.96 -3.28 46.35
C ASP A 56 27.25 -3.97 46.82
N THR A 57 27.69 -3.62 48.03
CA THR A 57 28.86 -4.22 48.71
C THR A 57 28.59 -5.58 49.38
N THR A 58 27.36 -6.11 49.32
CA THR A 58 26.96 -7.31 50.10
C THR A 58 27.18 -8.66 49.41
N GLY A 59 27.67 -8.69 48.16
CA GLY A 59 28.09 -9.91 47.48
C GLY A 59 27.09 -10.50 46.47
N ILE A 60 26.08 -9.74 46.04
CA ILE A 60 25.03 -10.15 45.08
C ILE A 60 25.54 -10.29 43.62
N GLY A 61 26.82 -9.99 43.34
CA GLY A 61 27.39 -10.01 41.97
C GLY A 61 27.18 -11.30 41.16
N PHE A 62 26.98 -12.45 41.81
CA PHE A 62 26.62 -13.72 41.13
C PHE A 62 25.22 -13.69 40.47
N ALA A 63 24.25 -12.98 41.05
CA ALA A 63 22.90 -12.86 40.48
C ALA A 63 22.88 -11.98 39.22
N TYR A 64 23.70 -10.91 39.21
CA TYR A 64 23.83 -10.03 38.05
C TYR A 64 24.41 -10.75 36.82
N GLY A 65 25.43 -11.60 37.00
CA GLY A 65 26.01 -12.36 35.88
C GLY A 65 25.01 -13.30 35.20
N ALA A 66 24.16 -13.99 35.98
CA ALA A 66 23.10 -14.83 35.44
C ALA A 66 22.03 -14.01 34.70
N PHE A 67 21.61 -12.87 35.27
CA PHE A 67 20.68 -11.95 34.64
C PHE A 67 21.21 -11.40 33.30
N ALA A 68 22.46 -10.93 33.28
CA ALA A 68 23.09 -10.38 32.08
C ALA A 68 23.20 -11.41 30.95
N ASN A 69 23.52 -12.67 31.26
CA ASN A 69 23.55 -13.75 30.27
C ASN A 69 22.17 -14.08 29.70
N ALA A 70 21.14 -14.17 30.56
CA ALA A 70 19.77 -14.38 30.11
C ALA A 70 19.27 -13.24 29.22
N TRP A 71 19.64 -12.00 29.58
CA TRP A 71 19.35 -10.81 28.79
C TRP A 71 20.01 -10.85 27.41
N LEU A 72 21.31 -11.20 27.34
CA LEU A 72 22.04 -11.30 26.07
C LEU A 72 21.38 -12.30 25.11
N GLY A 73 21.01 -13.48 25.62
CA GLY A 73 20.32 -14.48 24.82
C GLY A 73 18.96 -14.00 24.30
N ARG A 74 18.17 -13.33 25.14
CA ARG A 74 16.88 -12.78 24.71
C ARG A 74 17.03 -11.63 23.71
N ARG A 75 18.05 -10.78 23.89
CA ARG A 75 18.38 -9.72 22.94
C ARG A 75 18.75 -10.27 21.57
N GLU A 76 19.59 -11.30 21.52
CA GLU A 76 19.95 -11.97 20.27
C GLU A 76 18.73 -12.57 19.56
N GLN A 77 17.84 -13.22 20.30
CA GLN A 77 16.57 -13.73 19.76
C GLN A 77 15.71 -12.60 19.16
N MET A 78 15.62 -11.45 19.84
CA MET A 78 14.85 -10.31 19.33
C MET A 78 15.47 -9.68 18.09
N PHE A 79 16.80 -9.58 18.02
CA PHE A 79 17.46 -9.14 16.79
C PHE A 79 17.25 -10.12 15.64
N GLY A 80 17.28 -11.44 15.90
CA GLY A 80 16.91 -12.44 14.89
C GLY A 80 15.48 -12.25 14.39
N MET A 81 14.52 -12.01 15.29
CA MET A 81 13.13 -11.73 14.93
C MET A 81 12.97 -10.40 14.17
N LEU A 82 13.73 -9.36 14.54
CA LEU A 82 13.75 -8.08 13.86
C LEU A 82 14.19 -8.24 12.39
N GLU A 83 15.27 -8.97 12.15
CA GLU A 83 15.76 -9.20 10.79
C GLU A 83 14.77 -9.99 9.94
N MET A 84 14.08 -10.98 10.52
CA MET A 84 13.00 -11.70 9.83
C MET A 84 11.84 -10.77 9.45
N VAL A 85 11.37 -9.94 10.39
CA VAL A 85 10.28 -8.98 10.13
C VAL A 85 10.69 -7.94 9.09
N ARG A 86 11.94 -7.47 9.10
CA ARG A 86 12.45 -6.55 8.07
C ARG A 86 12.46 -7.18 6.69
N ALA A 87 12.88 -8.45 6.57
CA ALA A 87 12.79 -9.17 5.31
C ALA A 87 11.34 -9.32 4.83
N GLU A 88 10.40 -9.56 5.74
CA GLU A 88 8.96 -9.57 5.43
C GLU A 88 8.44 -8.20 4.98
N ILE A 89 8.88 -7.11 5.61
CA ILE A 89 8.55 -5.74 5.22
C ILE A 89 9.02 -5.44 3.79
N VAL A 90 10.23 -5.87 3.42
CA VAL A 90 10.75 -5.70 2.05
C VAL A 90 9.85 -6.42 1.06
N ARG A 91 9.51 -7.69 1.31
CA ARG A 91 8.59 -8.45 0.45
C ARG A 91 7.20 -7.81 0.37
N ALA A 92 6.65 -7.37 1.49
CA ALA A 92 5.34 -6.71 1.53
C ALA A 92 5.32 -5.39 0.74
N ARG A 93 6.43 -4.65 0.71
CA ARG A 93 6.57 -3.44 -0.14
C ARG A 93 6.58 -3.79 -1.62
N GLU A 94 7.26 -4.86 -2.01
CA GLU A 94 7.27 -5.35 -3.40
C GLU A 94 5.86 -5.78 -3.83
N GLU A 95 5.17 -6.59 -3.02
CA GLU A 95 3.79 -7.02 -3.29
C GLU A 95 2.82 -5.83 -3.38
N LEU A 96 2.98 -4.81 -2.53
CA LEU A 96 2.19 -3.59 -2.58
C LEU A 96 2.46 -2.82 -3.88
N ALA A 97 3.72 -2.72 -4.31
CA ALA A 97 4.08 -2.06 -5.56
C ALA A 97 3.48 -2.79 -6.77
N GLU A 98 3.50 -4.11 -6.78
CA GLU A 98 2.85 -4.94 -7.82
C GLU A 98 1.34 -4.71 -7.86
N ALA A 99 0.66 -4.69 -6.70
CA ALA A 99 -0.77 -4.42 -6.62
C ALA A 99 -1.12 -3.02 -7.16
N TYR A 100 -0.30 -2.01 -6.87
CA TYR A 100 -0.46 -0.67 -7.44
C TYR A 100 -0.29 -0.64 -8.96
N ASN A 101 0.69 -1.36 -9.50
CA ASN A 101 0.91 -1.46 -10.94
C ASN A 101 -0.28 -2.11 -11.65
N GLU A 102 -0.85 -3.16 -11.08
CA GLU A 102 -2.06 -3.80 -11.60
C GLU A 102 -3.25 -2.82 -11.59
N LEU A 103 -3.50 -2.16 -10.45
CA LEU A 103 -4.55 -1.15 -10.33
C LEU A 103 -4.39 -0.08 -11.41
N LYS A 104 -3.17 0.42 -11.59
CA LYS A 104 -2.88 1.46 -12.56
C LYS A 104 -3.14 1.02 -13.99
N THR A 105 -2.81 -0.22 -14.31
CA THR A 105 -3.09 -0.84 -15.61
C THR A 105 -4.59 -0.85 -15.92
N PHE A 106 -5.42 -1.24 -14.95
CA PHE A 106 -6.87 -1.22 -15.12
C PHE A 106 -7.42 0.20 -15.26
N GLU A 107 -6.95 1.15 -14.46
CA GLU A 107 -7.37 2.55 -14.54
C GLU A 107 -7.03 3.19 -15.89
N ILE A 108 -5.82 2.98 -16.41
CA ILE A 108 -5.41 3.46 -17.73
C ILE A 108 -6.28 2.83 -18.82
N THR A 109 -6.51 1.52 -18.74
CA THR A 109 -7.36 0.82 -19.71
C THR A 109 -8.79 1.36 -19.72
N GLN A 110 -9.36 1.67 -18.55
CA GLN A 110 -10.69 2.26 -18.45
C GLN A 110 -10.71 3.67 -19.06
N ARG A 111 -9.72 4.50 -18.74
CA ARG A 111 -9.60 5.85 -19.30
C ARG A 111 -9.55 5.84 -20.83
N GLU A 112 -8.77 4.96 -21.43
CA GLU A 112 -8.69 4.84 -22.89
C GLU A 112 -9.99 4.30 -23.52
N ARG A 113 -10.79 3.53 -22.78
CA ARG A 113 -12.13 3.13 -23.24
C ARG A 113 -13.10 4.29 -23.18
N ASP A 114 -13.08 5.05 -22.09
CA ASP A 114 -13.97 6.19 -21.91
C ASP A 114 -13.68 7.28 -22.94
N ARG A 115 -12.39 7.55 -23.22
CA ARG A 115 -11.95 8.46 -24.28
C ARG A 115 -12.51 8.05 -25.65
N ARG A 116 -12.29 6.79 -26.06
CA ARG A 116 -12.81 6.28 -27.33
C ARG A 116 -14.33 6.32 -27.40
N ALA A 117 -15.02 5.99 -26.31
CA ALA A 117 -16.47 6.04 -26.26
C ALA A 117 -17.00 7.48 -26.39
N GLN A 118 -16.27 8.46 -25.86
CA GLN A 118 -16.60 9.87 -26.00
C GLN A 118 -16.38 10.35 -27.43
N GLU A 119 -15.22 10.06 -28.02
CA GLU A 119 -14.92 10.41 -29.42
C GLU A 119 -15.95 9.87 -30.40
N GLU A 120 -16.42 8.63 -30.18
CA GLU A 120 -17.47 8.03 -31.01
C GLU A 120 -18.85 8.66 -30.79
N ARG A 121 -19.14 9.21 -29.60
CA ARG A 121 -20.37 9.99 -29.37
C ARG A 121 -20.28 11.34 -30.07
N ASP A 122 -19.17 12.04 -29.90
CA ASP A 122 -18.94 13.37 -30.47
C ASP A 122 -18.99 13.31 -32.01
N LYS A 123 -18.38 12.29 -32.63
CA LYS A 123 -18.48 12.07 -34.09
C LYS A 123 -19.92 11.85 -34.56
N LYS A 124 -20.72 11.07 -33.84
CA LYS A 124 -22.12 10.81 -34.19
C LYS A 124 -22.98 12.05 -34.03
N GLU A 125 -22.75 12.80 -32.97
CA GLU A 125 -23.43 14.07 -32.72
C GLU A 125 -23.10 15.09 -33.81
N GLN A 126 -21.82 15.24 -34.17
CA GLN A 126 -21.41 16.12 -35.25
C GLN A 126 -22.05 15.73 -36.59
N ALA A 127 -22.02 14.44 -36.95
CA ALA A 127 -22.63 13.97 -38.20
C ALA A 127 -24.16 14.24 -38.24
N PHE A 128 -24.84 14.09 -37.11
CA PHE A 128 -26.26 14.40 -36.98
C PHE A 128 -26.54 15.91 -37.15
N LEU A 129 -25.75 16.76 -36.49
CA LEU A 129 -25.87 18.22 -36.62
C LEU A 129 -25.61 18.71 -38.05
N ASP A 130 -24.62 18.13 -38.72
CA ASP A 130 -24.30 18.43 -40.12
C ASP A 130 -25.47 18.04 -41.05
N GLU A 131 -26.07 16.86 -40.85
CA GLU A 131 -27.25 16.41 -41.61
C GLU A 131 -28.46 17.34 -41.39
N VAL A 132 -28.71 17.77 -40.16
CA VAL A 132 -29.78 18.73 -39.83
C VAL A 132 -29.52 20.08 -40.51
N GLY A 133 -28.28 20.58 -40.45
CA GLY A 133 -27.88 21.83 -41.11
C GLY A 133 -28.09 21.82 -42.62
N LEU A 134 -27.66 20.74 -43.29
CA LEU A 134 -27.87 20.55 -44.73
C LEU A 134 -29.35 20.49 -45.11
N ASN A 135 -30.18 19.80 -44.30
CA ASN A 135 -31.62 19.73 -44.52
C ASN A 135 -32.31 21.09 -44.36
N ILE A 136 -31.90 21.90 -43.39
CA ILE A 136 -32.42 23.26 -43.20
C ILE A 136 -32.07 24.14 -44.39
N HIS A 137 -30.80 24.11 -44.85
CA HIS A 137 -30.35 24.87 -46.02
C HIS A 137 -31.16 24.51 -47.26
N ARG A 138 -31.28 23.20 -47.57
CA ARG A 138 -32.04 22.72 -48.74
C ARG A 138 -33.51 23.12 -48.71
N ARG A 139 -34.14 23.26 -47.52
CA ARG A 139 -35.52 23.72 -47.40
C ARG A 139 -35.66 25.21 -47.71
N LYS A 140 -34.70 26.04 -47.30
CA LYS A 140 -34.69 27.48 -47.63
C LYS A 140 -34.52 27.72 -49.12
N ASP A 141 -33.57 27.03 -49.76
CA ASP A 141 -33.33 27.16 -51.21
C ASP A 141 -34.56 26.81 -52.06
N LYS A 142 -35.44 25.92 -51.57
CA LYS A 142 -36.70 25.55 -52.24
C LYS A 142 -37.86 26.53 -52.00
N GLN A 143 -37.75 27.42 -51.00
CA GLN A 143 -38.76 28.44 -50.71
C GLN A 143 -38.45 29.77 -51.40
N ASP A 144 -37.17 30.04 -51.66
CA ASP A 144 -36.68 31.30 -52.25
C ASP A 144 -36.49 31.24 -53.79
N GLY A 145 -36.83 30.11 -54.44
CA GLY A 145 -36.78 29.92 -55.90
C GLY A 145 -38.12 29.47 -56.47
#